data_AF-A0A7S3QDM3-F1
#
_entry.id   AF-A0A7S3QDM3-F1
#
_cell.length_a   1.000
_cell.length_b   1.000
_cell.length_c   1.000
_cell.angle_alpha   90.00
_cell.angle_beta   90.00
_cell.angle_gamma   90.00
#
_symmetry.space_group_name_H-M   'P 1'
#
loop_
_entity.id
_entity.type
_entity.pdbx_description
1 polymer ?
#
loop_
_entity_poly.entity_id
_entity_poly.type
_entity_poly.pdbx_seq_one_letter_code
_entity_poly.pdbx_strand_id
1 'polypeptide(L)'
;MLEAINICHAGTPLCEIGNTVQRIAQSNGYRPMKIVTGHGVGVDFHTPPEIKHFRNKDKAELKVGMVLTVEPCLVEGHGAHITFADGWTISTVDGGLSCQMEHTIYINETGPPEILTIPHERNKTEMRKQ
;
A
#
# COMPACT_ATOMS: atom_id res chain seq x y z
N MET A 1 -5.50 1.46 5.85
CA MET A 1 -4.11 0.95 5.68
C MET A 1 -4.02 -0.45 6.24
N LEU A 2 -4.23 -0.61 7.55
CA LEU A 2 -4.16 -1.91 8.21
C LEU A 2 -5.12 -2.94 7.58
N GLU A 3 -6.28 -2.51 7.08
CA GLU A 3 -7.23 -3.38 6.38
C GLU A 3 -6.64 -4.00 5.10
N ALA A 4 -5.80 -3.26 4.37
CA ALA A 4 -5.12 -3.77 3.18
C ALA A 4 -3.96 -4.70 3.56
N ILE A 5 -3.24 -4.41 4.64
CA ILE A 5 -2.15 -5.26 5.13
C ILE A 5 -2.70 -6.57 5.69
N ASN A 6 -3.80 -6.54 6.45
CA ASN A 6 -4.38 -7.72 7.11
C ASN A 6 -4.82 -8.80 6.13
N ILE A 7 -5.12 -8.45 4.87
CA ILE A 7 -5.44 -9.44 3.84
C ILE A 7 -4.19 -10.01 3.15
N CYS A 8 -3.00 -9.46 3.34
CA CYS A 8 -1.78 -9.86 2.62
C CYS A 8 -1.16 -11.14 3.21
N HIS A 9 -1.82 -12.28 3.05
CA HIS A 9 -1.27 -13.60 3.37
C HIS A 9 -0.84 -14.35 2.11
N ALA A 10 0.01 -15.37 2.26
CA ALA A 10 0.41 -16.23 1.16
C ALA A 10 -0.81 -16.80 0.40
N GLY A 11 -0.76 -16.76 -0.93
CA GLY A 11 -1.88 -17.13 -1.82
C GLY A 11 -2.86 -15.99 -2.13
N THR A 12 -2.78 -14.84 -1.44
CA THR A 12 -3.65 -13.69 -1.75
C THR A 12 -3.31 -13.12 -3.13
N PRO A 13 -4.29 -12.96 -4.03
CA PRO A 13 -4.05 -12.28 -5.30
C PRO A 13 -3.75 -10.79 -5.10
N LEU A 14 -2.77 -10.26 -5.85
CA LEU A 14 -2.36 -8.85 -5.76
C LEU A 14 -3.52 -7.87 -5.99
N CYS A 15 -4.50 -8.22 -6.84
CA CYS A 15 -5.67 -7.36 -7.06
C CYS A 15 -6.50 -7.09 -5.80
N GLU A 16 -6.45 -7.98 -4.79
CA GLU A 16 -7.23 -7.81 -3.56
C GLU A 16 -6.77 -6.64 -2.71
N ILE A 17 -5.48 -6.28 -2.77
CA ILE A 17 -4.93 -5.08 -2.12
C ILE A 17 -5.62 -3.84 -2.69
N GLY A 18 -5.62 -3.68 -4.01
CA GLY A 18 -6.25 -2.56 -4.69
C GLY A 18 -7.77 -2.54 -4.57
N ASN A 19 -8.42 -3.70 -4.59
CA ASN A 19 -9.86 -3.83 -4.36
C ASN A 19 -10.23 -3.35 -2.96
N THR A 20 -9.46 -3.74 -1.94
CA THR A 20 -9.67 -3.37 -0.54
C THR A 20 -9.47 -1.88 -0.32
N VAL A 21 -8.35 -1.32 -0.78
CA VAL A 21 -8.06 0.11 -0.65
C VAL A 21 -9.13 0.94 -1.35
N GLN A 22 -9.43 0.65 -2.62
CA GLN A 22 -10.37 1.47 -3.38
C GLN A 22 -11.80 1.39 -2.81
N ARG A 23 -12.25 0.22 -2.35
CA ARG A 23 -13.57 0.09 -1.71
C ARG A 23 -13.69 1.00 -0.49
N ILE A 24 -12.68 1.00 0.39
CA ILE A 24 -12.67 1.81 1.61
C ILE A 24 -12.53 3.30 1.26
N ALA A 25 -11.67 3.66 0.32
CA ALA A 25 -11.50 5.06 -0.11
C ALA A 25 -12.81 5.62 -0.67
N GLN A 26 -13.45 4.89 -1.59
CA GLN A 26 -14.67 5.33 -2.25
C GLN A 26 -15.86 5.45 -1.29
N SER A 27 -15.98 4.56 -0.29
CA SER A 27 -17.04 4.67 0.72
C SER A 27 -16.91 5.92 1.60
N ASN A 28 -15.73 6.55 1.61
CA ASN A 28 -15.43 7.76 2.36
C ASN A 28 -15.26 9.00 1.46
N GLY A 29 -15.60 8.90 0.17
CA GLY A 29 -15.54 10.04 -0.77
C GLY A 29 -14.16 10.30 -1.40
N TYR A 30 -13.18 9.42 -1.18
CA TYR A 30 -11.82 9.56 -1.72
C TYR A 30 -11.54 8.58 -2.86
N ARG A 31 -10.41 8.77 -3.55
CA ARG A 31 -9.95 7.90 -4.63
C ARG A 31 -8.46 7.58 -4.47
N PRO A 32 -7.99 6.38 -4.88
CA PRO A 32 -6.56 6.11 -4.96
C PRO A 32 -5.93 6.82 -6.18
N MET A 33 -4.78 7.45 -5.99
CA MET A 33 -3.98 8.01 -7.08
C MET A 33 -3.26 6.86 -7.81
N LYS A 34 -3.56 6.68 -9.10
CA LYS A 34 -3.15 5.47 -9.84
C LYS A 34 -1.66 5.40 -10.22
N ILE A 35 -0.94 6.52 -10.14
CA ILE A 35 0.50 6.57 -10.47
C ILE A 35 1.38 6.17 -9.28
N VAL A 36 0.83 6.16 -8.06
CA VAL A 36 1.55 5.76 -6.84
C VAL A 36 1.17 4.33 -6.48
N THR A 37 2.11 3.42 -6.70
CA THR A 37 1.99 1.98 -6.45
C THR A 37 3.05 1.54 -5.47
N GLY A 38 2.77 0.49 -4.71
CA GLY A 38 3.80 -0.16 -3.92
C GLY A 38 4.68 -1.04 -4.80
N HIS A 39 5.69 -1.60 -4.18
CA HIS A 39 6.72 -2.36 -4.88
C HIS A 39 7.30 -3.45 -3.98
N GLY A 40 7.93 -4.46 -4.60
CA GLY A 40 8.89 -5.29 -3.88
C GLY A 40 10.08 -4.44 -3.42
N VAL A 41 10.63 -4.76 -2.25
CA VAL A 41 11.77 -4.04 -1.68
C VAL A 41 12.69 -5.02 -0.94
N GLY A 42 14.00 -4.79 -1.04
CA GLY A 42 14.99 -5.63 -0.38
C GLY A 42 16.39 -5.08 -0.58
N VAL A 43 17.26 -5.83 -1.24
CA VAL A 43 18.59 -5.34 -1.65
C VAL A 43 18.45 -4.16 -2.61
N ASP A 44 17.54 -4.30 -3.58
CA ASP A 44 17.17 -3.23 -4.50
C ASP A 44 16.00 -2.42 -3.93
N PHE A 45 15.97 -1.12 -4.26
CA PHE A 45 15.00 -0.20 -3.68
C PHE A 45 13.58 -0.44 -4.23
N HIS A 46 13.43 -0.57 -5.55
CA HIS A 46 12.15 -0.88 -6.20
C HIS A 46 12.32 -2.12 -7.08
N THR A 47 11.60 -3.19 -6.76
CA THR A 47 11.56 -4.42 -7.56
C THR A 47 10.12 -4.85 -7.81
N PRO A 48 9.88 -5.78 -8.75
CA PRO A 48 8.60 -6.48 -8.81
C PRO A 48 8.27 -7.16 -7.46
N PRO A 49 6.98 -7.37 -7.16
CA PRO A 49 5.82 -6.96 -7.96
C PRO A 49 5.44 -5.49 -7.80
N GLU A 50 4.75 -4.93 -8.79
CA GLU A 50 4.04 -3.64 -8.67
C GLU A 50 2.72 -3.84 -7.90
N ILE A 51 2.54 -3.11 -6.80
CA ILE A 51 1.38 -3.24 -5.91
C ILE A 51 0.39 -2.10 -6.19
N LYS A 52 -0.65 -2.40 -6.96
CA LYS A 52 -1.69 -1.44 -7.33
C LYS A 52 -2.70 -1.22 -6.19
N HIS A 53 -2.89 0.05 -5.79
CA HIS A 53 -3.84 0.45 -4.75
C HIS A 53 -5.25 0.79 -5.24
N PHE A 54 -5.54 0.44 -6.50
CA PHE A 54 -6.83 0.62 -7.14
C PHE A 54 -7.32 -0.71 -7.73
N ARG A 55 -8.63 -0.83 -7.94
CA ARG A 55 -9.27 -2.01 -8.54
C ARG A 55 -8.57 -2.38 -9.85
N ASN A 56 -8.10 -3.61 -9.92
CA ASN A 56 -7.38 -4.15 -11.06
C ASN A 56 -7.67 -5.65 -11.18
N LYS A 57 -7.01 -6.34 -12.13
CA LYS A 57 -7.22 -7.77 -12.41
C LYS A 57 -5.95 -8.61 -12.26
N ASP A 58 -4.94 -8.10 -11.55
CA ASP A 58 -3.69 -8.84 -11.33
C ASP A 58 -3.93 -10.06 -10.43
N LYS A 59 -3.72 -11.25 -10.99
CA LYS A 59 -3.94 -12.53 -10.32
C LYS A 59 -2.65 -13.17 -9.82
N ALA A 60 -1.50 -12.49 -9.93
CA ALA A 60 -0.30 -12.96 -9.25
C ALA A 60 -0.56 -13.05 -7.74
N GLU A 61 -0.03 -14.08 -7.11
CA GLU A 61 -0.24 -14.35 -5.69
C GLU A 61 0.95 -13.91 -4.86
N LEU A 62 0.65 -13.41 -3.66
CA LEU A 62 1.64 -13.23 -2.62
C LEU A 62 2.24 -14.58 -2.22
N LYS A 63 3.56 -14.64 -2.06
CA LYS A 63 4.28 -15.85 -1.65
C LYS A 63 5.01 -15.61 -0.34
N VAL A 64 5.12 -16.66 0.45
CA VAL A 64 5.99 -16.69 1.64
C VAL A 64 7.38 -16.17 1.25
N GLY A 65 7.95 -15.31 2.09
CA GLY A 65 9.28 -14.74 1.86
C GLY A 65 9.29 -13.43 1.10
N MET A 66 8.17 -13.02 0.49
CA MET A 66 8.09 -11.71 -0.18
C MET A 66 8.17 -10.57 0.84
N VAL A 67 8.93 -9.54 0.48
CA VAL A 67 8.99 -8.26 1.18
C VAL A 67 8.52 -7.18 0.20
N LEU A 68 7.50 -6.41 0.59
CA LEU A 68 6.87 -5.43 -0.28
C LEU A 68 6.31 -4.26 0.50
N THR A 69 6.05 -3.16 -0.20
CA THR A 69 5.38 -1.98 0.35
C THR A 69 3.88 -2.03 0.06
N VAL A 70 3.09 -1.59 1.04
CA VAL A 70 1.69 -1.18 0.85
C VAL A 70 1.66 0.31 1.16
N GLU A 71 1.41 1.14 0.14
CA GLU A 71 1.62 2.59 0.18
C GLU A 71 0.52 3.41 -0.54
N PRO A 72 -0.77 3.19 -0.24
CA PRO A 72 -1.83 3.89 -0.92
C PRO A 72 -1.73 5.41 -0.74
N CYS A 73 -1.65 6.13 -1.86
CA CYS A 73 -1.88 7.57 -1.92
C CYS A 73 -3.36 7.82 -2.25
N LEU A 74 -4.09 8.44 -1.33
CA LEU A 74 -5.50 8.79 -1.50
C LEU A 74 -5.63 10.29 -1.78
N VAL A 75 -6.63 10.63 -2.58
CA VAL A 75 -6.90 12.01 -3.00
C VAL A 75 -8.38 12.34 -2.89
N GLU A 76 -8.65 13.60 -2.60
CA GLU A 76 -9.92 14.25 -2.89
C GLU A 76 -10.10 14.45 -4.40
N GLY A 77 -11.31 14.84 -4.81
CA GLY A 77 -11.55 15.20 -6.20
C GLY A 77 -11.40 14.02 -7.16
N HIS A 78 -11.11 14.30 -8.44
CA HIS A 78 -11.21 13.29 -9.51
C HIS A 78 -9.98 12.39 -9.67
N GLY A 79 -8.88 12.72 -8.99
CA GLY A 79 -7.65 11.91 -8.95
C GLY A 79 -6.83 11.89 -10.23
N ALA A 80 -7.01 12.88 -11.11
CA ALA A 80 -5.99 13.13 -12.12
C ALA A 80 -4.78 13.81 -11.47
N HIS A 81 -3.60 13.54 -12.00
CA HIS A 81 -2.35 14.04 -11.48
C HIS A 81 -1.58 14.81 -12.55
N ILE A 82 -0.66 15.64 -12.10
CA ILE A 82 0.35 16.31 -12.91
C ILE A 82 1.71 16.14 -12.24
N THR A 83 2.75 15.91 -13.05
CA THR A 83 4.14 15.99 -12.60
C THR A 83 4.68 17.37 -12.96
N PHE A 84 5.31 18.04 -11.99
CA PHE A 84 5.86 19.37 -12.20
C PHE A 84 7.09 19.33 -13.11
N ALA A 85 7.52 20.52 -13.56
CA ALA A 85 8.68 20.67 -14.43
C ALA A 85 10.01 20.23 -13.78
N ASP A 86 10.03 20.03 -12.46
CA ASP A 86 11.17 19.44 -11.74
C ASP A 86 11.36 17.95 -12.02
N GLY A 87 10.37 17.29 -12.64
CA GLY A 87 10.39 15.86 -12.97
C GLY A 87 10.05 14.93 -11.80
N TRP A 88 9.70 15.46 -10.63
CA TRP A 88 9.51 14.69 -9.39
C TRP A 88 8.21 15.00 -8.67
N THR A 89 7.86 16.26 -8.51
CA THR A 89 6.71 16.65 -7.68
C THR A 89 5.42 16.25 -8.37
N ILE A 90 4.64 15.40 -7.71
CA ILE A 90 3.31 14.98 -8.18
C ILE A 90 2.26 15.76 -7.39
N SER A 91 1.31 16.36 -8.10
CA SER A 91 0.15 17.05 -7.50
C SER A 91 -1.15 16.63 -8.19
N THR A 92 -2.27 16.85 -7.52
CA THR A 92 -3.60 16.71 -8.10
C THR A 92 -3.86 17.87 -9.07
N VAL A 93 -4.51 17.57 -10.20
CA VAL A 93 -4.83 18.62 -11.20
C VAL A 93 -5.86 19.62 -10.67
N ASP A 94 -6.78 19.16 -9.81
CA ASP A 94 -7.85 19.97 -9.22
C ASP A 94 -7.43 20.69 -7.92
N GLY A 95 -6.19 20.49 -7.45
CA GLY A 95 -5.68 21.07 -6.21
C GLY A 95 -6.28 20.46 -4.94
N GLY A 96 -7.02 19.36 -5.05
CA GLY A 96 -7.57 18.64 -3.90
C GLY A 96 -6.48 18.04 -3.01
N LEU A 97 -6.79 17.83 -1.73
CA LEU A 97 -5.82 17.29 -0.78
C LEU A 97 -5.46 15.84 -1.09
N SER A 98 -4.23 15.47 -0.77
CA SER A 98 -3.73 14.09 -0.82
C SER A 98 -3.19 13.64 0.53
N CYS A 99 -3.30 12.35 0.83
CA CYS A 99 -2.69 11.72 1.98
C CYS A 99 -2.10 10.37 1.58
N GLN A 100 -0.91 10.06 2.09
CA GLN A 100 -0.24 8.78 1.89
C GLN A 100 0.21 8.23 3.25
N MET A 101 0.17 6.93 3.37
CA MET A 101 0.87 6.19 4.43
C MET A 101 1.51 4.97 3.78
N GLU A 102 2.61 4.48 4.37
CA GLU A 102 3.35 3.35 3.85
C GLU A 102 3.80 2.43 4.98
N HIS A 103 3.78 1.12 4.72
CA HIS A 103 4.52 0.15 5.49
C HIS A 103 5.20 -0.87 4.58
N THR A 104 6.40 -1.29 4.99
CA THR A 104 7.04 -2.49 4.46
C THR A 104 6.55 -3.70 5.24
N ILE A 105 6.11 -4.73 4.54
CA ILE A 105 5.59 -5.96 5.12
C ILE A 105 6.34 -7.19 4.62
N TYR A 106 6.43 -8.20 5.46
CA TYR A 106 6.96 -9.52 5.14
C TYR A 106 5.84 -10.56 5.15
N ILE A 107 5.73 -11.34 4.07
CA ILE A 107 4.73 -12.40 3.95
C ILE A 107 5.22 -13.66 4.69
N ASN A 108 4.60 -13.93 5.84
CA ASN A 108 4.89 -15.08 6.69
C ASN A 108 4.37 -16.40 6.12
N GLU A 109 4.89 -17.52 6.65
CA GLU A 109 4.39 -18.87 6.37
C GLU A 109 2.96 -19.09 6.91
N THR A 110 2.66 -18.55 8.08
CA THR A 110 1.36 -18.70 8.74
C THR A 110 0.91 -17.36 9.32
N GLY A 111 -0.40 -17.11 9.25
CA GLY A 111 -1.02 -15.92 9.83
C GLY A 111 -0.85 -14.63 9.01
N PRO A 112 -1.12 -13.47 9.64
CA PRO A 112 -0.95 -12.16 9.03
C PRO A 112 0.51 -11.85 8.66
N PRO A 113 0.76 -10.94 7.71
CA PRO A 113 2.11 -10.50 7.41
C PRO A 113 2.72 -9.73 8.59
N GLU A 114 4.04 -9.79 8.72
CA GLU A 114 4.77 -8.97 9.69
C GLU A 114 4.95 -7.57 9.13
N ILE A 115 4.69 -6.54 9.94
CA ILE A 115 4.95 -5.14 9.56
C ILE A 115 6.34 -4.78 10.08
N LEU A 116 7.26 -4.51 9.16
CA LEU A 116 8.68 -4.29 9.49
C LEU A 116 8.99 -2.85 9.90
N THR A 117 8.09 -1.90 9.61
CA THR A 117 8.32 -0.46 9.81
C THR A 117 7.41 0.15 10.88
N ILE A 118 7.00 -0.62 11.88
CA ILE A 118 6.30 -0.07 13.05
C ILE A 118 7.29 0.72 13.91
N PRO A 119 6.94 1.93 14.39
CA PRO A 119 7.79 2.68 15.32
C PRO A 119 8.11 1.89 16.60
N HIS A 120 9.38 1.92 17.03
CA HIS A 120 9.91 1.14 18.15
C HIS A 120 9.14 1.33 19.48
N GLU A 121 8.54 2.49 19.73
CA GLU A 121 7.77 2.74 20.96
C GLU A 121 6.47 1.94 21.04
N ARG A 122 5.87 1.59 19.89
CA ARG A 122 4.63 0.78 19.84
C ARG A 122 4.89 -0.68 20.17
N ASN A 123 6.05 -1.24 19.82
CA ASN A 123 6.43 -2.62 20.16
C ASN A 123 6.50 -2.88 21.67
N LYS A 124 6.84 -1.87 22.49
CA LYS A 124 6.92 -2.01 23.96
C LYS A 124 5.55 -2.15 24.64
N THR A 125 4.48 -1.66 24.00
CA THR A 125 3.15 -1.67 24.61
C THR A 125 2.47 -3.03 24.49
N GLU A 126 2.79 -3.80 23.44
CA GLU A 126 2.29 -5.17 23.25
C GLU A 126 3.11 -6.21 24.01
N MET A 127 4.44 -6.04 24.13
CA MET A 127 5.30 -6.90 24.98
C MET A 127 5.03 -6.74 26.48
N ARG A 128 4.27 -5.74 26.91
CA ARG A 128 3.82 -5.56 28.31
C ARG A 128 2.48 -6.24 28.62
N LYS A 129 1.88 -6.92 27.64
CA LYS A 129 0.59 -7.63 27.78
C LYS A 129 0.69 -9.15 27.62
N GLN A 130 1.90 -9.70 27.52
CA GLN A 130 2.20 -11.12 27.71
C GLN A 130 2.92 -11.30 29.05
#